data_AF-A0A8U0TTW9-F1
#
_entry.id   AF-A0A8U0TTW9-F1
#
_cell.length_a   1.000
_cell.length_b   1.000
_cell.length_c   1.000
_cell.angle_alpha   90.00
_cell.angle_beta   90.00
_cell.angle_gamma   90.00
#
_symmetry.space_group_name_H-M   'P 1'
#
loop_
_entity.id
_entity.type
_entity.pdbx_description
1 polymer ?
#
loop_
_entity_poly.entity_id
_entity_poly.type
_entity_poly.pdbx_seq_one_letter_code
_entity_poly.pdbx_strand_id
1 'polypeptide(L)'
;MDNESVGQRYEPVAEIGEGAYGKVYKARDLKNAGRFVALKRVRVQTEEEGMPLSTIREVAVLRQLEAFEHPNVVRLFDVCTVSRTDRETKLTLVFEHVDQDLTTYLEKAPDPGVPPETIKDMMYQLLQGLDFLHSHRVVHRDLKPQNILVTSGGQIKLADFGLARIYSFQMALTSVVRTLLIYSFQMALTSVRALKGTSLHGREKTSKRYGVCRVRLKEGLKRRKSQESLKWT
;
A
#
# COMPACT_ATOMS: atom_id res chain seq x y z
N MET A 1 -25.43 15.36 14.21
CA MET A 1 -24.48 14.34 13.72
C MET A 1 -24.25 13.42 14.88
N ASP A 2 -24.88 12.25 14.85
CA ASP A 2 -24.93 11.35 16.00
C ASP A 2 -23.52 10.85 16.32
N ASN A 3 -23.04 11.24 17.50
CA ASN A 3 -21.75 10.82 18.04
C ASN A 3 -21.88 9.38 18.55
N GLU A 4 -22.15 8.45 17.63
CA GLU A 4 -22.35 7.04 17.95
C GLU A 4 -21.00 6.42 18.32
N SER A 5 -20.92 5.86 19.51
CA SER A 5 -19.67 5.29 20.00
C SER A 5 -19.22 4.13 19.11
N VAL A 6 -17.93 4.08 18.77
CA VAL A 6 -17.33 3.01 17.95
C VAL A 6 -17.74 1.62 18.43
N GLY A 7 -17.86 1.43 19.75
CA GLY A 7 -18.24 0.15 20.37
C GLY A 7 -19.70 -0.29 20.15
N GLN A 8 -20.60 0.61 19.77
CA GLN A 8 -21.99 0.26 19.45
C GLN A 8 -22.17 -0.18 17.99
N ARG A 9 -21.31 0.30 17.09
CA ARG A 9 -21.41 0.02 15.65
C ARG A 9 -20.44 -1.05 15.16
N TYR A 10 -19.23 -1.09 15.72
CA TYR A 10 -18.17 -1.99 15.29
C TYR A 10 -17.78 -2.94 16.41
N GLU A 11 -18.00 -4.23 16.17
CA GLU A 11 -17.66 -5.30 17.11
C GLU A 11 -16.27 -5.85 16.79
N PRO A 12 -15.23 -5.60 17.61
CA PRO A 12 -13.88 -6.12 17.36
C PRO A 12 -13.85 -7.64 17.47
N VAL A 13 -13.18 -8.29 16.51
CA VAL A 13 -13.07 -9.75 16.42
C VAL A 13 -11.65 -10.21 16.73
N ALA A 14 -10.65 -9.55 16.15
CA ALA A 14 -9.24 -9.92 16.31
C ALA A 14 -8.32 -8.72 16.10
N GLU A 15 -7.18 -8.72 16.76
CA GLU A 15 -6.05 -7.86 16.38
C GLU A 15 -5.36 -8.47 15.16
N ILE A 16 -5.24 -7.71 14.07
CA ILE A 16 -4.68 -8.19 12.78
C ILE A 16 -3.35 -7.54 12.42
N GLY A 17 -2.90 -6.58 13.21
CA GLY A 17 -1.60 -5.98 13.00
C GLY A 17 -1.29 -4.91 14.04
N GLU A 18 0.01 -4.70 14.26
CA GLU A 18 0.54 -3.61 15.04
C GLU A 18 1.48 -2.81 14.13
N GLY A 19 1.05 -1.60 13.78
CA GLY A 19 1.88 -0.67 13.02
C GLY A 19 2.59 0.31 13.93
N ALA A 20 3.50 1.12 13.37
CA ALA A 20 4.23 2.17 14.09
C ALA A 20 3.32 3.20 14.81
N TYR A 21 2.03 3.25 14.47
CA TYR A 21 1.08 4.27 14.96
C TYR A 21 -0.10 3.69 15.76
N GLY A 22 -0.10 2.36 15.97
CA GLY A 22 -1.10 1.70 16.79
C GLY A 22 -1.59 0.38 16.20
N LYS A 23 -2.54 -0.18 16.95
CA LYS A 23 -3.13 -1.48 16.66
C LYS A 23 -4.22 -1.38 15.60
N VAL A 24 -4.24 -2.37 14.73
CA VAL A 24 -5.27 -2.59 13.71
C VAL A 24 -6.10 -3.80 14.13
N TYR A 25 -7.42 -3.61 14.19
CA TYR A 25 -8.34 -4.68 14.57
C TYR A 25 -9.28 -5.01 13.42
N LYS A 26 -9.49 -6.29 13.16
CA LYS A 26 -10.63 -6.77 12.38
C LYS A 26 -11.88 -6.61 13.24
N ALA A 27 -12.95 -6.05 12.69
CA ALA A 27 -14.23 -5.90 13.36
C ALA A 27 -15.39 -6.21 12.42
N ARG A 28 -16.57 -6.51 12.97
CA ARG A 28 -17.84 -6.60 12.23
C ARG A 28 -18.57 -5.27 12.29
N ASP A 29 -19.02 -4.77 11.14
CA ASP A 29 -19.87 -3.58 11.04
C ASP A 29 -21.34 -3.99 11.20
N LEU A 30 -21.90 -3.77 12.39
CA LEU A 30 -23.23 -4.24 12.78
C LEU A 30 -24.36 -3.57 11.99
N LYS A 31 -24.09 -2.42 11.35
CA LYS A 31 -25.08 -1.70 10.52
C LYS A 31 -25.04 -2.11 9.04
N ASN A 32 -23.98 -2.77 8.59
CA ASN A 32 -23.77 -3.12 7.18
C ASN A 32 -23.68 -4.64 7.01
N ALA A 33 -24.75 -5.34 7.38
CA ALA A 33 -24.90 -6.79 7.27
C ALA A 33 -23.76 -7.61 7.91
N GLY A 34 -23.07 -7.06 8.92
CA GLY A 34 -21.97 -7.74 9.59
C GLY A 34 -20.71 -7.88 8.74
N ARG A 35 -20.54 -7.06 7.67
CA ARG A 35 -19.31 -7.06 6.86
C ARG A 35 -18.08 -6.82 7.73
N PHE A 36 -16.96 -7.42 7.36
CA PHE A 36 -15.70 -7.18 8.06
C PHE A 36 -15.07 -5.84 7.64
N VAL A 37 -14.52 -5.14 8.63
CA VAL A 37 -13.79 -3.88 8.47
C VAL A 37 -12.48 -3.93 9.26
N ALA A 38 -11.53 -3.07 8.88
CA ALA A 38 -10.29 -2.88 9.62
C ALA A 38 -10.34 -1.56 10.39
N LEU A 39 -10.27 -1.63 11.71
CA LEU A 39 -10.25 -0.49 12.63
C LEU A 39 -8.80 -0.11 12.94
N LYS A 40 -8.32 1.00 12.38
CA LYS A 40 -7.00 1.55 12.67
C LYS A 40 -7.11 2.67 13.70
N ARG A 41 -6.60 2.42 14.91
CA ARG A 41 -6.60 3.41 16.00
C ARG A 41 -5.39 4.32 15.86
N VAL A 42 -5.63 5.63 15.80
CA VAL A 42 -4.59 6.65 15.66
C VAL A 42 -4.69 7.63 16.82
N ARG A 43 -3.55 7.96 17.43
CA ARG A 43 -3.46 9.02 18.44
C ARG A 43 -2.83 10.25 17.80
N VAL A 44 -3.51 11.38 17.92
CA VAL A 44 -3.07 12.66 17.37
C VAL A 44 -2.83 13.61 18.54
N GLN A 45 -1.62 14.15 18.65
CA GLN A 45 -1.35 15.19 19.64
C GLN A 45 -2.23 16.41 19.34
N THR A 46 -2.88 16.92 20.37
CA THR A 46 -3.78 18.07 20.29
C THR A 46 -3.07 19.25 20.94
N GLU A 47 -3.03 20.37 20.23
CA GLU A 47 -2.49 21.64 20.72
C GLU A 47 -3.64 22.49 21.28
N GLU A 48 -3.34 23.69 21.81
CA GLU A 48 -4.36 24.60 22.35
C GLU A 48 -5.46 24.92 21.33
N GLU A 49 -5.12 24.98 20.04
CA GLU A 49 -6.06 25.23 18.94
C GLU A 49 -6.80 23.95 18.45
N GLY A 50 -6.50 22.78 19.01
CA GLY A 50 -7.10 21.50 18.64
C GLY A 50 -6.18 20.57 17.83
N MET A 51 -6.76 19.75 16.95
CA MET A 51 -5.97 18.85 16.10
C MET A 51 -5.19 19.64 15.06
N PRO A 52 -3.93 19.27 14.75
CA PRO A 52 -3.15 19.91 13.71
C PRO A 52 -3.89 19.95 12.37
N LEU A 53 -3.85 21.10 11.68
CA LEU A 53 -4.46 21.28 10.36
C LEU A 53 -3.93 20.28 9.33
N SER A 54 -2.67 19.82 9.47
CA SER A 54 -2.09 18.76 8.65
C SER A 54 -2.88 17.45 8.78
N THR A 55 -3.18 17.03 10.01
CA THR A 55 -3.96 15.81 10.28
C THR A 55 -5.37 15.91 9.70
N ILE A 56 -6.03 17.05 9.90
CA ILE A 56 -7.37 17.29 9.35
C ILE A 56 -7.35 17.19 7.82
N ARG A 57 -6.37 17.84 7.17
CA ARG A 57 -6.22 17.81 5.71
C ARG A 57 -5.96 16.40 5.18
N GLU A 58 -5.16 15.60 5.86
CA GLU A 58 -4.88 14.22 5.43
C GLU A 58 -6.12 13.32 5.54
N VAL A 59 -6.84 13.39 6.65
CA VAL A 59 -8.11 12.67 6.79
C VAL A 59 -9.10 13.12 5.71
N ALA A 60 -9.16 14.42 5.41
CA ALA A 60 -10.01 14.95 4.34
C ALA A 60 -9.61 14.41 2.95
N VAL A 61 -8.31 14.30 2.66
CA VAL A 61 -7.82 13.68 1.42
C VAL A 61 -8.22 12.21 1.34
N LEU A 62 -8.07 11.45 2.41
CA LEU A 62 -8.49 10.04 2.42
C LEU A 62 -10.00 9.89 2.16
N ARG A 63 -10.82 10.77 2.76
CA ARG A 63 -12.26 10.83 2.50
C ARG A 63 -12.58 11.21 1.06
N GLN A 64 -11.84 12.16 0.49
CA GLN A 64 -12.02 12.54 -0.91
C GLN A 64 -11.71 11.37 -1.85
N LEU A 65 -10.64 10.61 -1.58
CA LEU A 65 -10.26 9.45 -2.39
C LEU A 65 -11.30 8.33 -2.34
N GLU A 66 -12.01 8.18 -1.22
CA GLU A 66 -13.10 7.20 -1.07
C GLU A 66 -14.16 7.34 -2.17
N ALA A 67 -14.51 8.58 -2.57
CA ALA A 67 -15.56 8.86 -3.54
C ALA A 67 -15.29 8.30 -4.95
N PHE A 68 -14.03 7.96 -5.26
CA PHE A 68 -13.64 7.40 -6.55
C PHE A 68 -13.73 5.86 -6.59
N GLU A 69 -13.83 5.21 -5.43
CA GLU A 69 -13.95 3.75 -5.31
C GLU A 69 -12.91 2.96 -6.12
N HIS A 70 -11.67 3.46 -6.21
CA HIS A 70 -10.66 2.87 -7.07
C HIS A 70 -10.35 1.41 -6.66
N PRO A 71 -10.36 0.44 -7.59
CA PRO A 71 -10.26 -0.98 -7.26
C PRO A 71 -8.95 -1.34 -6.55
N ASN A 72 -7.85 -0.64 -6.87
CA ASN A 72 -6.52 -0.90 -6.32
C ASN A 72 -6.11 -0.02 -5.14
N VAL A 73 -7.06 0.62 -4.47
CA VAL A 73 -6.83 1.43 -3.27
C VAL A 73 -7.85 1.01 -2.20
N VAL A 74 -7.39 0.81 -0.96
CA VAL A 74 -8.29 0.43 0.14
C VAL A 74 -9.26 1.58 0.45
N ARG A 75 -10.54 1.24 0.65
CA ARG A 75 -11.56 2.25 0.94
C ARG A 75 -11.54 2.63 2.42
N LEU A 76 -11.69 3.93 2.71
CA LEU A 76 -11.94 4.46 4.05
C LEU A 76 -13.45 4.64 4.23
N PHE A 77 -14.13 3.72 4.90
CA PHE A 77 -15.58 3.81 5.12
C PHE A 77 -15.96 4.85 6.17
N ASP A 78 -15.20 4.95 7.26
CA ASP A 78 -15.53 5.87 8.34
C ASP A 78 -14.34 6.41 9.13
N VAL A 79 -14.57 7.48 9.89
CA VAL A 79 -13.62 8.17 10.76
C VAL A 79 -14.40 8.56 12.00
N CYS A 80 -14.09 7.89 13.11
CA CYS A 80 -14.77 8.10 14.37
C CYS A 80 -13.81 8.73 15.38
N THR A 81 -14.26 9.76 16.08
CA THR A 81 -13.52 10.30 17.23
C THR A 81 -13.92 9.52 18.48
N VAL A 82 -12.97 8.83 19.09
CA VAL A 82 -13.23 7.99 20.27
C VAL A 82 -13.18 8.80 21.55
N SER A 83 -12.18 9.68 21.67
CA SER A 83 -12.04 10.57 22.81
C SER A 83 -11.20 11.78 22.42
N ARG A 84 -11.50 12.92 23.03
CA ARG A 84 -10.69 14.14 22.92
C ARG A 84 -10.31 14.59 24.33
N THR A 85 -9.03 14.85 24.52
CA THR A 85 -8.47 15.50 25.71
C THR A 85 -7.72 16.75 25.26
N ASP A 86 -7.29 17.59 26.21
CA ASP A 86 -6.52 18.80 25.90
C ASP A 86 -5.16 18.50 25.25
N ARG A 87 -4.66 17.25 25.38
CA ARG A 87 -3.33 16.84 24.90
C ARG A 87 -3.38 15.88 23.72
N GLU A 88 -4.46 15.12 23.56
CA GLU A 88 -4.59 14.14 22.50
C GLU A 88 -6.03 13.91 22.05
N THR A 89 -6.17 13.64 20.75
CA THR A 89 -7.40 13.18 20.10
C THR A 89 -7.18 11.76 19.59
N LYS A 90 -8.05 10.83 19.99
CA LYS A 90 -8.04 9.44 19.54
C LYS A 90 -9.03 9.26 18.42
N LEU A 91 -8.52 8.89 17.25
CA LEU A 91 -9.31 8.60 16.06
C LEU A 91 -9.33 7.10 15.81
N THR A 92 -10.45 6.59 15.32
CA THR A 92 -10.55 5.27 14.70
C THR A 92 -10.90 5.47 13.23
N LEU A 93 -9.98 5.09 12.36
CA LEU A 93 -10.19 5.05 10.92
C LEU A 93 -10.73 3.65 10.57
N VAL A 94 -11.85 3.60 9.86
CA VAL A 94 -12.55 2.36 9.50
C VAL A 94 -12.31 2.10 8.03
N PHE A 95 -11.47 1.12 7.73
CA PHE A 95 -11.12 0.74 6.38
C PHE A 95 -11.85 -0.52 5.92
N GLU A 96 -11.90 -0.71 4.60
CA GLU A 96 -12.14 -2.00 3.97
C GLU A 96 -11.17 -3.05 4.55
N HIS A 97 -11.72 -4.21 4.93
CA HIS A 97 -10.91 -5.35 5.33
C HIS A 97 -10.51 -6.17 4.11
N VAL A 98 -9.22 -6.48 4.00
CA VAL A 98 -8.67 -7.41 3.01
C VAL A 98 -7.97 -8.55 3.74
N ASP A 99 -8.13 -9.76 3.23
CA ASP A 99 -7.81 -10.99 3.96
C ASP A 99 -6.33 -11.17 4.31
N GLN A 100 -5.43 -10.67 3.46
CA GLN A 100 -3.99 -10.85 3.63
C GLN A 100 -3.18 -9.77 2.92
N ASP A 101 -1.93 -9.61 3.36
CA ASP A 101 -0.94 -8.79 2.68
C ASP A 101 -0.14 -9.59 1.65
N LEU A 102 0.65 -8.88 0.84
CA LEU A 102 1.46 -9.48 -0.22
C LEU A 102 2.54 -10.40 0.35
N THR A 103 3.06 -10.13 1.55
CA THR A 103 4.03 -11.00 2.23
C THR A 103 3.43 -12.40 2.43
N THR A 104 2.26 -12.42 3.07
CA THR A 104 1.50 -13.62 3.41
C THR A 104 1.05 -14.36 2.15
N TYR A 105 0.63 -13.63 1.11
CA TYR A 105 0.24 -14.21 -0.17
C TYR A 105 1.42 -14.96 -0.83
N LEU A 106 2.61 -14.37 -0.82
CA LEU A 106 3.80 -14.97 -1.43
C LEU A 106 4.33 -16.17 -0.63
N GLU A 107 4.23 -16.13 0.70
CA GLU A 107 4.62 -17.24 1.57
C GLU A 107 3.72 -18.48 1.41
N LYS A 108 2.43 -18.27 1.11
CA LYS A 108 1.46 -19.36 0.86
C LYS A 108 1.51 -19.90 -0.57
N ALA A 109 2.28 -19.28 -1.46
CA ALA A 109 2.34 -19.70 -2.85
C ALA A 109 2.93 -21.13 -2.95
N PRO A 110 2.24 -22.08 -3.61
CA PRO A 110 2.76 -23.43 -3.77
C PRO A 110 3.99 -23.43 -4.68
N ASP A 111 4.84 -24.44 -4.54
CA ASP A 111 5.95 -24.62 -5.47
C ASP A 111 5.44 -24.75 -6.92
N PRO A 112 6.09 -24.10 -7.90
CA PRO A 112 7.39 -23.43 -7.82
C PRO A 112 7.30 -21.91 -7.51
N GLY A 113 6.17 -21.43 -7.00
CA GLY A 113 5.87 -20.04 -6.66
C GLY A 113 4.74 -19.45 -7.49
N VAL A 114 4.56 -18.13 -7.40
CA VAL A 114 3.51 -17.41 -8.14
C VAL A 114 3.83 -17.42 -9.65
N PRO A 115 2.85 -17.76 -10.52
CA PRO A 115 3.05 -17.76 -11.96
C PRO A 115 3.47 -16.39 -12.52
N PRO A 116 4.32 -16.33 -13.56
CA PRO A 116 4.77 -15.07 -14.15
C PRO A 116 3.64 -14.16 -14.64
N GLU A 117 2.56 -14.73 -15.19
CA GLU A 117 1.39 -13.95 -15.63
C GLU A 117 0.64 -13.32 -14.45
N THR A 118 0.54 -14.03 -13.32
CA THR A 118 -0.04 -13.48 -12.09
C THR A 118 0.83 -12.36 -11.53
N ILE A 119 2.16 -12.51 -11.54
CA ILE A 119 3.08 -11.43 -11.13
C ILE A 119 2.90 -10.20 -12.01
N LYS A 120 2.78 -10.39 -13.33
CA LYS A 120 2.59 -9.30 -14.30
C LYS A 120 1.26 -8.57 -14.04
N ASP A 121 0.19 -9.32 -13.80
CA ASP A 121 -1.12 -8.76 -13.47
C ASP A 121 -1.10 -7.99 -12.14
N MET A 122 -0.53 -8.56 -11.08
CA MET A 122 -0.39 -7.88 -9.78
C MET A 122 0.43 -6.59 -9.90
N MET A 123 1.50 -6.60 -10.70
CA MET A 123 2.31 -5.40 -10.98
C MET A 123 1.53 -4.34 -11.76
N TYR A 124 0.70 -4.76 -12.71
CA TYR A 124 -0.17 -3.84 -13.45
C TYR A 124 -1.17 -3.16 -12.51
N GLN A 125 -1.88 -3.94 -11.70
CA GLN A 125 -2.82 -3.45 -10.70
C GLN A 125 -2.14 -2.51 -9.66
N LEU A 126 -0.94 -2.86 -9.20
CA LEU A 126 -0.15 -2.02 -8.30
C LEU A 126 0.15 -0.65 -8.92
N LEU A 127 0.57 -0.64 -10.19
CA LEU A 127 0.86 0.60 -10.92
C LEU A 127 -0.40 1.42 -11.16
N GLN A 128 -1.56 0.80 -11.42
CA GLN A 128 -2.84 1.50 -11.52
C GLN A 128 -3.19 2.21 -10.21
N GLY A 129 -3.07 1.52 -9.07
CA GLY A 129 -3.31 2.13 -7.76
C GLY A 129 -2.35 3.30 -7.47
N LEU A 130 -1.06 3.15 -7.82
CA LEU A 130 -0.07 4.22 -7.63
C LEU A 130 -0.33 5.42 -8.55
N ASP A 131 -0.68 5.18 -9.81
CA ASP A 131 -1.04 6.23 -10.77
C ASP A 131 -2.26 7.01 -10.30
N PHE A 132 -3.28 6.31 -9.80
CA PHE A 132 -4.45 6.95 -9.18
C PHE A 132 -4.07 7.82 -7.97
N LEU A 133 -3.26 7.33 -7.04
CA LEU A 133 -2.80 8.15 -5.90
C LEU A 133 -2.03 9.39 -6.39
N HIS A 134 -1.13 9.22 -7.35
CA HIS A 134 -0.31 10.31 -7.88
C HIS A 134 -1.13 11.36 -8.64
N SER A 135 -2.14 10.96 -9.40
CA SER A 135 -3.05 11.90 -10.10
C SER A 135 -3.84 12.77 -9.11
N HIS A 136 -4.05 12.28 -7.89
CA HIS A 136 -4.66 13.02 -6.78
C HIS A 136 -3.63 13.66 -5.83
N ARG A 137 -2.38 13.80 -6.26
CA ARG A 137 -1.26 14.42 -5.51
C ARG A 137 -0.93 13.72 -4.18
N VAL A 138 -1.28 12.44 -4.06
CA VAL A 138 -0.95 11.60 -2.91
C VAL A 138 0.27 10.75 -3.24
N VAL A 139 1.31 10.86 -2.41
CA VAL A 139 2.49 10.00 -2.48
C VAL A 139 2.40 9.01 -1.32
N HIS A 140 2.50 7.71 -1.61
CA HIS A 140 2.34 6.66 -0.59
C HIS A 140 3.42 6.70 0.50
N ARG A 141 4.70 6.92 0.13
CA ARG A 141 5.89 7.06 0.99
C ARG A 141 6.32 5.84 1.83
N ASP A 142 5.43 4.91 2.13
CA ASP A 142 5.74 3.65 2.84
C ASP A 142 5.30 2.43 2.02
N LEU A 143 5.72 2.37 0.75
CA LEU A 143 5.35 1.25 -0.11
C LEU A 143 6.22 0.03 0.23
N LYS A 144 5.61 -0.98 0.84
CA LYS A 144 6.19 -2.28 1.22
C LYS A 144 5.12 -3.37 1.13
N PRO A 145 5.46 -4.67 1.07
CA PRO A 145 4.50 -5.75 0.87
C PRO A 145 3.43 -5.83 1.95
N GLN A 146 3.76 -5.44 3.19
CA GLN A 146 2.81 -5.36 4.29
C GLN A 146 1.70 -4.32 4.06
N ASN A 147 1.97 -3.31 3.22
CA ASN A 147 1.01 -2.26 2.86
C ASN A 147 0.37 -2.51 1.47
N ILE A 148 0.67 -3.65 0.84
CA ILE A 148 0.05 -4.08 -0.41
C ILE A 148 -0.84 -5.26 -0.05
N LEU A 149 -2.15 -5.06 -0.04
CA LEU A 149 -3.12 -6.07 0.34
C LEU A 149 -3.56 -6.87 -0.90
N VAL A 150 -3.85 -8.15 -0.69
CA VAL A 150 -4.28 -9.08 -1.74
C VAL A 150 -5.60 -9.71 -1.32
N THR A 151 -6.65 -9.47 -2.09
CA THR A 151 -7.95 -10.13 -1.87
C THR A 151 -7.87 -11.62 -2.23
N SER A 152 -8.83 -12.41 -1.73
CA SER A 152 -9.00 -13.81 -2.14
C SER A 152 -9.17 -13.99 -3.65
N GLY A 153 -9.69 -12.98 -4.36
CA GLY A 153 -9.80 -12.96 -5.83
C GLY A 153 -8.54 -12.54 -6.58
N GLY A 154 -7.41 -12.29 -5.89
CA GLY A 154 -6.16 -11.86 -6.52
C GLY A 154 -6.08 -10.37 -6.87
N GLN A 155 -7.05 -9.56 -6.44
CA GLN A 155 -7.00 -8.11 -6.62
C GLN A 155 -6.04 -7.47 -5.61
N ILE A 156 -5.16 -6.59 -6.11
CA ILE A 156 -4.24 -5.77 -5.31
C ILE A 156 -4.95 -4.52 -4.79
N LYS A 157 -4.75 -4.18 -3.52
CA LYS A 157 -5.21 -2.94 -2.90
C LYS A 157 -4.08 -2.27 -2.11
N LEU A 158 -3.79 -1.01 -2.42
CA LEU A 158 -2.85 -0.19 -1.66
C LEU A 158 -3.46 0.25 -0.34
N ALA A 159 -2.74 0.06 0.76
CA ALA A 159 -3.14 0.46 2.11
C ALA A 159 -2.11 1.40 2.74
N ASP A 160 -2.46 2.03 3.86
CA ASP A 160 -1.53 2.87 4.64
C ASP A 160 -0.89 4.05 3.87
N PHE A 161 -1.52 4.50 2.79
CA PHE A 161 -1.15 5.72 2.07
C PHE A 161 -1.72 6.97 2.79
N GLY A 162 -1.19 8.14 2.45
CA GLY A 162 -1.80 9.43 2.81
C GLY A 162 -1.78 9.80 4.30
N LEU A 163 -1.32 8.90 5.16
CA LEU A 163 -1.17 9.13 6.61
C LEU A 163 0.27 9.53 6.97
N ALA A 164 1.19 9.49 6.02
CA ALA A 164 2.62 9.70 6.23
C ALA A 164 2.99 11.05 6.88
N ARG A 165 2.11 12.06 6.86
CA ARG A 165 2.36 13.38 7.48
C ARG A 165 1.67 13.52 8.85
N ILE A 166 0.52 12.85 9.09
CA ILE A 166 -0.01 12.50 10.42
C ILE A 166 1.07 11.74 11.21
N TYR A 167 1.93 11.04 10.47
CA TYR A 167 2.92 10.10 10.95
C TYR A 167 4.37 10.63 11.00
N SER A 168 4.65 11.88 10.60
CA SER A 168 6.04 12.38 10.50
C SER A 168 6.37 13.55 11.44
N PHE A 169 7.14 13.26 12.49
CA PHE A 169 8.28 14.12 12.86
C PHE A 169 9.61 13.56 12.33
N GLN A 170 9.69 12.27 11.95
CA GLN A 170 10.88 11.67 11.33
C GLN A 170 10.48 10.56 10.36
N MET A 171 10.31 10.86 9.08
CA MET A 171 10.42 9.83 8.05
C MET A 171 11.29 10.35 6.92
N ALA A 172 12.47 9.73 6.79
CA ALA A 172 13.38 9.94 5.68
C ALA A 172 12.73 9.45 4.38
N LEU A 173 12.83 10.28 3.32
CA LEU A 173 12.36 9.98 1.98
C LEU A 173 13.19 8.82 1.38
N THR A 174 12.78 7.57 1.56
CA THR A 174 13.29 6.46 0.74
C THR A 174 12.45 6.38 -0.53
N SER A 175 13.11 6.60 -1.66
CA SER A 175 12.46 6.73 -2.97
C SER A 175 11.70 5.46 -3.36
N VAL A 176 10.44 5.64 -3.77
CA VAL A 176 9.50 4.62 -4.29
C VAL A 176 10.14 3.69 -5.33
N VAL A 177 11.10 4.22 -6.10
CA VAL A 177 11.87 3.51 -7.12
C VAL A 177 12.72 2.39 -6.53
N ARG A 178 13.28 2.56 -5.32
CA ARG A 178 14.17 1.58 -4.69
C ARG A 178 13.40 0.33 -4.26
N THR A 179 12.21 0.50 -3.68
CA THR A 179 11.41 -0.63 -3.20
C THR A 179 10.78 -1.41 -4.34
N LEU A 180 10.24 -0.74 -5.36
CA LEU A 180 9.73 -1.39 -6.58
C LEU A 180 10.83 -2.18 -7.30
N LEU A 181 12.06 -1.66 -7.38
CA LEU A 181 13.21 -2.39 -7.92
C LEU A 181 13.54 -3.63 -7.08
N ILE A 182 13.62 -3.50 -5.75
CA ILE A 182 13.94 -4.65 -4.88
C ILE A 182 12.89 -5.74 -5.02
N TYR A 183 11.60 -5.41 -5.01
CA TYR A 183 10.54 -6.41 -5.14
C TYR A 183 10.41 -6.99 -6.54
N SER A 184 10.53 -6.19 -7.60
CA SER A 184 10.60 -6.75 -8.96
C SER A 184 11.80 -7.67 -9.14
N PHE A 185 12.96 -7.36 -8.53
CA PHE A 185 14.10 -8.28 -8.48
C PHE A 185 13.83 -9.54 -7.63
N GLN A 186 13.20 -9.41 -6.47
CA GLN A 186 12.84 -10.55 -5.59
C GLN A 186 11.84 -11.49 -6.30
N MET A 187 10.81 -10.94 -6.91
CA MET A 187 9.77 -11.66 -7.67
C MET A 187 10.34 -12.33 -8.92
N ALA A 188 11.25 -11.66 -9.62
CA ALA A 188 11.98 -12.28 -10.73
C ALA A 188 12.89 -13.42 -10.24
N LEU A 189 13.52 -13.29 -9.06
CA LEU A 189 14.40 -14.32 -8.49
C LEU A 189 13.64 -15.58 -8.07
N THR A 190 12.42 -15.47 -7.54
CA THR A 190 11.55 -16.63 -7.28
C THR A 190 11.18 -17.35 -8.56
N SER A 191 10.84 -16.64 -9.64
CA SER A 191 10.60 -17.26 -10.95
C SER A 191 11.86 -17.87 -11.57
N VAL A 192 13.07 -17.36 -11.27
CA VAL A 192 14.33 -17.95 -11.73
C VAL A 192 14.71 -19.22 -10.95
N ARG A 193 14.35 -19.32 -9.66
CA ARG A 193 14.51 -20.58 -8.90
C ARG A 193 13.60 -21.68 -9.44
N ALA A 194 12.37 -21.34 -9.83
CA ALA A 194 11.46 -22.25 -10.55
C ALA A 194 12.07 -22.81 -11.84
N LEU A 195 12.80 -21.99 -12.60
CA LEU A 195 13.43 -22.37 -13.87
C LEU A 195 14.75 -23.16 -13.71
N LYS A 196 15.36 -23.19 -12.51
CA LYS A 196 16.57 -23.98 -12.24
C LYS A 196 16.28 -25.47 -11.99
N GLY A 197 15.02 -25.87 -11.90
CA GLY A 197 14.59 -27.26 -11.80
C GLY A 197 14.52 -28.02 -13.13
N THR A 198 14.68 -27.35 -14.28
CA THR A 198 14.66 -28.03 -15.58
C THR A 198 16.06 -28.30 -16.11
N SER A 199 16.29 -29.56 -16.45
CA SER A 199 17.54 -30.19 -16.90
C SER A 199 18.42 -29.36 -17.86
N LEU A 200 19.72 -29.64 -17.77
CA LEU A 200 20.91 -28.96 -18.31
C LEU A 200 20.97 -28.63 -19.82
N HIS A 201 19.95 -28.94 -20.62
CA HIS A 201 20.02 -28.88 -22.09
C HIS A 201 19.54 -27.56 -22.72
N GLY A 202 19.04 -26.60 -21.94
CA GLY A 202 18.51 -25.32 -22.45
C GLY A 202 19.48 -24.13 -22.43
N ARG A 203 20.75 -24.32 -22.06
CA ARG A 203 21.68 -23.23 -21.68
C ARG A 203 22.08 -22.27 -22.81
N GLU A 204 21.86 -22.58 -24.08
CA GLU A 204 22.37 -21.73 -25.17
C GLU A 204 21.37 -20.75 -25.80
N LYS A 205 20.06 -20.87 -25.52
CA LYS A 205 19.07 -19.96 -26.13
C LYS A 205 18.63 -18.79 -25.24
N THR A 206 18.81 -18.86 -23.93
CA THR A 206 18.38 -17.81 -22.99
C THR A 206 19.40 -16.68 -22.83
N SER A 207 20.70 -16.92 -22.99
CA SER A 207 21.73 -15.87 -22.82
C SER A 207 21.60 -14.69 -23.82
N LYS A 208 21.07 -14.93 -25.03
CA LYS A 208 20.94 -13.90 -26.07
C LYS A 208 19.74 -12.95 -25.89
N ARG A 209 18.71 -13.31 -25.10
CA ARG A 209 17.53 -12.44 -24.88
C ARG A 209 17.72 -11.43 -23.73
N TYR A 210 18.56 -11.73 -22.75
CA TYR A 210 18.82 -10.84 -21.60
C TYR A 210 19.86 -9.75 -21.87
N GLY A 211 20.68 -9.88 -22.93
CA GLY A 211 21.59 -8.83 -23.37
C GLY A 211 20.88 -7.59 -23.92
N VAL A 212 19.71 -7.77 -24.56
CA VAL A 212 18.98 -6.68 -25.25
C VAL A 212 18.24 -5.77 -24.27
N CYS A 213 17.67 -6.29 -23.18
CA CYS A 213 17.01 -5.46 -22.15
C CYS A 213 18.00 -4.60 -21.37
N ARG A 214 19.23 -5.09 -21.14
CA ARG A 214 20.27 -4.34 -20.40
C ARG A 214 20.80 -3.14 -21.17
N VAL A 215 20.81 -3.21 -22.50
CA VAL A 215 21.23 -2.11 -23.38
C VAL A 215 20.13 -1.04 -23.49
N ARG A 216 18.86 -1.44 -23.64
CA ARG A 216 17.74 -0.49 -23.80
C ARG A 216 17.42 0.33 -22.54
N LEU A 217 17.63 -0.23 -21.36
CA LEU A 217 17.49 0.49 -20.08
C LEU A 217 18.63 1.49 -19.83
N LYS A 218 19.88 1.15 -20.23
CA LYS A 218 21.02 2.09 -20.13
C LYS A 218 20.91 3.25 -21.11
N GLU A 219 20.39 3.02 -22.32
CA GLU A 219 20.17 4.10 -23.29
C GLU A 219 18.99 5.00 -22.91
N GLY A 220 17.93 4.44 -22.32
CA GLY A 220 16.80 5.23 -21.78
C GLY A 220 17.19 6.15 -20.62
N LEU A 221 18.08 5.71 -19.72
CA LEU A 221 18.59 6.54 -18.63
C LEU A 221 19.59 7.62 -19.11
N LYS A 222 20.36 7.37 -20.17
CA LYS A 222 21.25 8.40 -20.75
C LYS A 222 20.47 9.50 -21.46
N ARG A 223 19.39 9.18 -22.18
CA ARG A 223 18.54 10.17 -22.87
C ARG A 223 17.77 11.11 -21.93
N ARG A 224 17.43 10.68 -20.71
CA ARG A 224 16.79 11.56 -19.71
C ARG A 224 17.79 12.55 -19.09
N LYS A 225 19.02 12.12 -18.79
CA LYS A 225 20.06 13.02 -18.27
C LYS A 225 20.48 14.10 -19.27
N SER A 226 20.40 13.84 -20.57
CA SER A 226 20.69 14.85 -21.61
C SER A 226 19.54 15.85 -21.86
N GLN A 227 18.29 15.52 -21.50
CA GLN A 227 17.17 16.46 -21.65
C GLN A 227 16.95 17.35 -20.42
N GLU A 228 17.34 16.92 -19.22
CA GLU A 228 17.28 17.76 -18.01
C GLU A 228 18.41 18.80 -17.93
N SER A 229 19.51 18.61 -18.69
CA SER A 229 20.63 19.56 -18.75
C SER A 229 20.43 20.69 -19.78
N LEU A 230 19.39 20.63 -20.62
CA LEU A 230 19.07 21.64 -21.64
C LEU A 230 17.89 22.55 -21.27
N LYS A 231 17.40 22.49 -20.02
CA LYS A 231 16.33 23.37 -19.51
C LYS A 231 16.81 24.41 -18.48
N TRP A 232 18.12 24.53 -18.26
CA TRP A 232 18.73 25.49 -17.35
C TRP A 232 20.03 26.10 -17.91
N THR A 233 20.02 26.47 -19.18
CA THR A 233 20.97 27.41 -19.82
C THR A 233 20.21 28.18 -20.89
#